data_AF-A0ABD6DTQ7-F1
#
_entry.id   AF-A0ABD6DTQ7-F1
#
_cell.length_a   1.000
_cell.length_b   1.000
_cell.length_c   1.000
_cell.angle_alpha   90.00
_cell.angle_beta   90.00
_cell.angle_gamma   90.00
#
_symmetry.space_group_name_H-M   'P 1'
#
loop_
_entity.id
_entity.type
_entity.pdbx_description
1 polymer ?
#
loop_
_entity_poly.entity_id
_entity_poly.type
_entity_poly.pdbx_seq_one_letter_code
_entity_poly.pdbx_strand_id
1 'polypeptide(L)'
;MATGRVGRTVVGLFDAVFRPSRFVMASNAASRTSLRRGLSRLQSLLVVFLTNVVLYATPLTLSGYGVAVETQAPSWFVPIAQRTLGNPDTAWWLFAGIAQNSVFLIALSAVTLLTYHAALVVTRSSKGFLLTVHTVVYSVSAYLAGIFTVLVFLSQAAAYETARALVIDLQVRFISVFYDLFGIPESRRVFSVGETVPMVQLSSGETAVLALLVALVLYFVYSMYLGARLNHGAGVTSAVLSLLAVGLSPAIYVAILLVYSTGGITL
;
A
#
# COMPACT_ATOMS: atom_id res chain seq x y z
N MET A 1 -22.08 -5.59 24.79
CA MET A 1 -21.93 -5.06 23.40
C MET A 1 -20.48 -5.07 22.88
N ALA A 2 -19.44 -4.91 23.72
CA ALA A 2 -18.03 -4.95 23.30
C ALA A 2 -17.54 -6.36 22.85
N THR A 3 -18.00 -7.42 23.52
CA THR A 3 -17.67 -8.83 23.19
C THR A 3 -18.05 -9.22 21.77
N GLY A 4 -19.19 -8.73 21.26
CA GLY A 4 -19.63 -8.96 19.88
C GLY A 4 -18.87 -8.14 18.81
N ARG A 5 -18.10 -7.11 19.18
CA ARG A 5 -17.20 -6.40 18.25
C ARG A 5 -15.87 -7.11 18.15
N VAL A 6 -15.29 -7.48 19.29
CA VAL A 6 -14.02 -8.23 19.36
C VAL A 6 -14.15 -9.56 18.61
N GLY A 7 -15.22 -10.32 18.85
CA GLY A 7 -15.47 -11.57 18.13
C GLY A 7 -15.57 -11.40 16.61
N ARG A 8 -16.19 -10.31 16.14
CA ARG A 8 -16.26 -10.00 14.69
C ARG A 8 -14.91 -9.62 14.10
N THR A 9 -14.08 -8.89 14.84
CA THR A 9 -12.71 -8.57 14.40
C THR A 9 -11.85 -9.82 14.30
N VAL A 10 -11.90 -10.70 15.31
CA VAL A 10 -11.15 -11.97 15.31
C VAL A 10 -11.59 -12.88 14.17
N VAL A 11 -12.89 -13.02 13.94
CA VAL A 11 -13.43 -13.79 12.80
C VAL A 11 -13.01 -13.15 11.47
N GLY A 12 -13.01 -11.82 11.38
CA GLY A 12 -12.55 -11.11 10.19
C GLY A 12 -11.08 -11.36 9.87
N LEU A 13 -10.21 -11.36 10.89
CA LEU A 13 -8.78 -11.70 10.75
C LEU A 13 -8.60 -13.17 10.37
N PHE A 14 -9.35 -14.07 11.01
CA PHE A 14 -9.34 -15.49 10.67
C PHE A 14 -9.77 -15.72 9.22
N ASP A 15 -10.85 -15.08 8.79
CA ASP A 15 -11.34 -15.18 7.42
C ASP A 15 -10.36 -14.55 6.42
N ALA A 16 -9.68 -13.45 6.78
CA ALA A 16 -8.63 -12.88 5.93
C ALA A 16 -7.51 -13.87 5.64
N VAL A 17 -7.08 -14.66 6.64
CA VAL A 17 -5.97 -15.61 6.50
C VAL A 17 -6.44 -16.94 5.90
N PHE A 18 -7.49 -17.54 6.47
CA PHE A 18 -7.86 -18.93 6.19
C PHE A 18 -9.07 -19.06 5.24
N ARG A 19 -9.85 -18.00 5.04
CA ARG A 19 -11.06 -18.01 4.18
C ARG A 19 -11.18 -16.72 3.35
N PRO A 20 -10.17 -16.37 2.54
CA PRO A 20 -10.10 -15.07 1.87
C PRO A 20 -11.32 -14.81 0.96
N SER A 21 -11.97 -15.86 0.45
CA SER A 21 -13.23 -15.76 -0.30
C SER A 21 -14.37 -15.13 0.51
N ARG A 22 -14.49 -15.45 1.81
CA ARG A 22 -15.50 -14.86 2.70
C ARG A 22 -15.15 -13.43 3.09
N PHE A 23 -13.86 -13.15 3.24
CA PHE A 23 -13.35 -11.84 3.60
C PHE A 23 -13.55 -10.81 2.47
N VAL A 24 -13.28 -11.21 1.22
CA VAL A 24 -13.35 -10.31 0.06
C VAL A 24 -14.76 -10.16 -0.50
N MET A 25 -15.62 -11.15 -0.30
CA MET A 25 -16.95 -11.17 -0.90
C MET A 25 -17.87 -10.10 -0.30
N ALA A 26 -18.36 -9.22 -1.15
CA ALA A 26 -19.29 -8.17 -0.81
C ALA A 26 -20.74 -8.68 -0.81
N SER A 27 -21.07 -9.61 0.10
CA SER A 27 -22.35 -10.32 0.19
C SER A 27 -23.61 -9.43 0.14
N ASN A 28 -23.51 -8.16 0.56
CA ASN A 28 -24.62 -7.20 0.57
C ASN A 28 -24.48 -6.03 -0.43
N ALA A 29 -23.48 -6.03 -1.32
CA ALA A 29 -23.24 -4.91 -2.26
C ALA A 29 -23.89 -5.12 -3.64
N ALA A 30 -24.22 -6.37 -3.98
CA ALA A 30 -24.75 -6.75 -5.29
C ALA A 30 -26.28 -6.54 -5.44
N SER A 31 -27.01 -6.25 -4.36
CA SER A 31 -28.44 -5.92 -4.46
C SER A 31 -28.61 -4.44 -4.80
N ARG A 32 -29.62 -4.09 -5.63
CA ARG A 32 -29.98 -2.71 -6.00
C ARG A 32 -30.08 -1.85 -4.75
N THR A 33 -29.00 -1.15 -4.42
CA THR A 33 -28.92 -0.31 -3.23
C THR A 33 -29.44 1.07 -3.59
N SER A 34 -30.37 1.59 -2.81
CA SER A 34 -30.74 3.00 -2.85
C SER A 34 -29.49 3.86 -2.71
N LEU A 35 -29.36 4.97 -3.44
CA LEU A 35 -28.21 5.89 -3.42
C LEU A 35 -27.67 6.18 -2.01
N ARG A 36 -28.58 6.40 -1.04
CA ARG A 36 -28.25 6.62 0.38
C ARG A 36 -27.48 5.47 1.04
N ARG A 37 -27.83 4.22 0.73
CA ARG A 37 -27.13 3.02 1.23
C ARG A 37 -25.77 2.86 0.55
N GLY A 38 -25.65 3.21 -0.72
CA GLY A 38 -24.37 3.27 -1.44
C GLY A 38 -23.41 4.28 -0.81
N LEU A 39 -23.90 5.50 -0.54
CA LEU A 39 -23.11 6.57 0.07
C LEU A 39 -22.64 6.23 1.49
N SER A 40 -23.55 5.72 2.33
CA SER A 40 -23.19 5.28 3.69
C SER A 40 -22.12 4.18 3.69
N ARG A 41 -22.18 3.26 2.72
CA ARG A 41 -21.18 2.21 2.57
C ARG A 41 -19.84 2.75 2.08
N LEU A 42 -19.85 3.67 1.12
CA LEU A 42 -18.65 4.36 0.67
C LEU A 42 -17.97 5.10 1.83
N GLN A 43 -18.75 5.83 2.64
CA GLN A 43 -18.25 6.50 3.85
C GLN A 43 -17.61 5.51 4.82
N SER A 44 -18.25 4.38 5.09
CA SER A 44 -17.68 3.34 5.95
C SER A 44 -16.37 2.78 5.40
N LEU A 45 -16.28 2.56 4.07
CA LEU A 45 -15.05 2.09 3.42
C LEU A 45 -13.94 3.14 3.48
N LEU A 46 -14.30 4.42 3.32
CA LEU A 46 -13.36 5.54 3.42
C LEU A 46 -12.78 5.65 4.84
N VAL A 47 -13.61 5.48 5.87
CA VAL A 47 -13.13 5.47 7.26
C VAL A 47 -12.14 4.32 7.50
N VAL A 48 -12.46 3.11 7.02
CA VAL A 48 -11.55 1.95 7.11
C VAL A 48 -10.24 2.24 6.38
N PHE A 49 -10.32 2.75 5.15
CA PHE A 49 -9.16 3.12 4.35
C PHE A 49 -8.27 4.15 5.05
N LEU A 50 -8.83 5.28 5.48
CA LEU A 50 -8.07 6.34 6.14
C LEU A 50 -7.46 5.87 7.46
N THR A 51 -8.15 5.03 8.22
CA THR A 51 -7.61 4.43 9.43
C THR A 51 -6.38 3.58 9.11
N ASN A 52 -6.46 2.73 8.08
CA ASN A 52 -5.33 1.90 7.66
C ASN A 52 -4.16 2.71 7.10
N VAL A 53 -4.44 3.79 6.35
CA VAL A 53 -3.40 4.71 5.89
C VAL A 53 -2.60 5.27 7.07
N VAL A 54 -3.27 5.76 8.12
CA VAL A 54 -2.60 6.27 9.32
C VAL A 54 -1.84 5.17 10.06
N LEU A 55 -2.44 3.98 10.20
CA LEU A 55 -1.82 2.83 10.85
C LEU A 55 -0.57 2.32 10.12
N TYR A 56 -0.45 2.54 8.80
CA TYR A 56 0.75 2.15 8.04
C TYR A 56 1.75 3.29 7.94
N ALA A 57 1.30 4.53 7.77
CA ALA A 57 2.17 5.69 7.69
C ALA A 57 2.96 5.91 8.99
N THR A 58 2.34 5.63 10.14
CA THR A 58 2.97 5.81 11.47
C THR A 58 4.23 4.95 11.65
N PRO A 59 4.19 3.60 11.54
CA PRO A 59 5.37 2.78 11.72
C PRO A 59 6.43 3.00 10.63
N LEU A 60 6.03 3.34 9.40
CA LEU A 60 6.97 3.78 8.36
C LEU A 60 7.75 5.03 8.79
N THR A 61 7.04 6.05 9.29
CA THR A 61 7.65 7.29 9.77
C THR A 61 8.58 7.05 10.96
N LEU A 62 8.15 6.24 11.92
CA LEU A 62 8.97 5.85 13.09
C LEU A 62 10.21 5.05 12.70
N SER A 63 10.19 4.39 11.54
CA SER A 63 11.33 3.65 10.99
C SER A 63 12.23 4.52 10.11
N GLY A 64 11.97 5.83 10.04
CA GLY A 64 12.77 6.80 9.29
C GLY A 64 12.36 6.98 7.83
N TYR A 65 11.34 6.29 7.34
CA TYR A 65 10.85 6.48 5.97
C TYR A 65 10.04 7.78 5.85
N GLY A 66 10.28 8.55 4.80
CA GLY A 66 9.49 9.75 4.50
C GLY A 66 9.78 10.95 5.41
N VAL A 67 10.84 10.92 6.23
CA VAL A 67 11.31 12.08 7.01
C VAL A 67 12.36 12.82 6.20
N ALA A 68 11.95 13.50 5.13
CA ALA A 68 12.88 14.14 4.20
C ALA A 68 13.23 15.59 4.57
N VAL A 69 12.61 16.17 5.60
CA VAL A 69 12.82 17.58 5.91
C VAL A 69 12.84 17.81 7.42
N GLU A 70 14.04 17.84 8.00
CA GLU A 70 14.28 18.41 9.34
C GLU A 70 14.07 19.93 9.29
N THR A 71 12.81 20.34 9.10
CA THR A 71 12.38 21.74 9.13
C THR A 71 12.00 22.12 10.54
N GLN A 72 12.26 23.37 10.91
CA GLN A 72 11.73 23.92 12.16
C GLN A 72 10.21 23.84 12.16
N ALA A 73 9.65 23.55 13.34
CA ALA A 73 8.22 23.55 13.55
C ALA A 73 7.64 24.94 13.20
N PRO A 74 6.51 25.01 12.48
CA PRO A 74 5.82 26.26 12.22
C PRO A 74 5.48 26.98 13.54
N SER A 75 5.57 28.31 13.54
CA SER A 75 5.33 29.13 14.74
C SER A 75 3.98 28.90 15.42
N TRP A 76 2.95 28.53 14.65
CA TRP A 76 1.62 28.19 15.18
C TRP A 76 1.59 26.83 15.93
N PHE A 77 2.48 25.91 15.59
CA PHE A 77 2.53 24.55 16.15
C PHE A 77 3.35 24.49 17.43
N VAL A 78 4.40 25.31 17.54
CA VAL A 78 5.28 25.43 18.71
C VAL A 78 4.53 25.50 20.06
N PRO A 79 3.57 26.42 20.28
CA PRO A 79 2.89 26.52 21.56
C PRO A 79 2.00 25.31 21.89
N ILE A 80 1.54 24.57 20.87
CA ILE A 80 0.74 23.36 21.06
C ILE A 80 1.67 22.22 21.51
N ALA A 81 2.72 21.98 20.74
CA ALA A 81 3.65 20.88 20.99
C ALA A 81 4.40 21.03 22.31
N GLN A 82 4.83 22.25 22.69
CA GLN A 82 5.49 22.50 23.97
C GLN A 82 4.62 22.11 25.18
N ARG A 83 3.29 22.25 25.06
CA ARG A 83 2.35 21.93 26.15
C ARG A 83 2.03 20.44 26.26
N THR A 84 2.04 19.71 25.14
CA THR A 84 1.47 18.36 25.09
C THR A 84 2.42 17.26 24.60
N LEU A 85 3.46 17.60 23.83
CA LEU A 85 4.30 16.64 23.10
C LEU A 85 5.80 16.80 23.37
N GLY A 86 6.22 17.85 24.08
CA GLY A 86 7.63 18.10 24.41
C GLY A 86 8.32 18.92 23.33
N ASN A 87 9.31 18.34 22.65
CA ASN A 87 10.08 19.04 21.61
C ASN A 87 9.20 19.32 20.37
N PRO A 88 8.96 20.59 20.00
CA PRO A 88 8.10 20.95 18.87
C PRO A 88 8.61 20.47 17.52
N ASP A 89 9.92 20.53 17.29
CA ASP A 89 10.52 20.16 16.02
C ASP A 89 10.41 18.65 15.81
N THR A 90 10.72 17.85 16.84
CA THR A 90 10.58 16.40 16.77
C THR A 90 9.12 15.97 16.56
N ALA A 91 8.18 16.62 17.25
CA ALA A 91 6.75 16.36 17.05
C ALA A 91 6.32 16.74 15.62
N TRP A 92 6.82 17.86 15.10
CA TRP A 92 6.53 18.30 13.74
C TRP A 92 7.07 17.31 12.70
N TRP A 93 8.31 16.83 12.84
CA TRP A 93 8.88 15.84 11.93
C TRP A 93 8.08 14.55 11.91
N LEU A 94 7.57 14.10 13.06
CA LEU A 94 6.66 12.96 13.13
C LEU A 94 5.37 13.20 12.34
N PHE A 95 4.69 14.34 12.55
CA PHE A 95 3.43 14.62 11.83
C PHE A 95 3.65 14.85 10.34
N ALA A 96 4.70 15.58 9.95
CA ALA A 96 5.06 15.82 8.57
C ALA A 96 5.42 14.50 7.86
N GLY A 97 6.19 13.63 8.51
CA GLY A 97 6.52 12.30 7.99
C GLY A 97 5.27 11.41 7.84
N ILE A 98 4.37 11.39 8.83
CA ILE A 98 3.09 10.66 8.73
C ILE A 98 2.27 11.20 7.56
N ALA A 99 2.18 12.52 7.40
CA ALA A 99 1.47 13.14 6.29
C ALA A 99 2.08 12.76 4.94
N GLN A 100 3.40 12.83 4.80
CA GLN A 100 4.11 12.48 3.57
C GLN A 100 3.93 11.00 3.19
N ASN A 101 4.10 10.08 4.15
CA ASN A 101 3.84 8.66 3.94
C ASN A 101 2.36 8.40 3.62
N SER A 102 1.43 9.11 4.27
CA SER A 102 0.00 8.99 3.98
C SER A 102 -0.34 9.41 2.55
N VAL A 103 0.24 10.51 2.06
CA VAL A 103 0.05 10.97 0.67
C VAL A 103 0.54 9.90 -0.31
N PHE A 104 1.72 9.33 -0.07
CA PHE A 104 2.25 8.22 -0.88
C PHE A 104 1.29 7.03 -0.91
N LEU A 105 0.83 6.57 0.26
CA LEU A 105 -0.11 5.45 0.36
C LEU A 105 -1.45 5.73 -0.32
N ILE A 106 -1.97 6.95 -0.20
CA ILE A 106 -3.20 7.39 -0.86
C ILE A 106 -3.03 7.39 -2.37
N ALA A 107 -1.94 7.97 -2.88
CA ALA A 107 -1.66 8.05 -4.30
C ALA A 107 -1.51 6.66 -4.92
N LEU A 108 -0.71 5.78 -4.30
CA LEU A 108 -0.55 4.40 -4.77
C LEU A 108 -1.88 3.63 -4.73
N SER A 109 -2.65 3.77 -3.65
CA SER A 109 -3.97 3.13 -3.53
C SER A 109 -4.96 3.63 -4.60
N ALA A 110 -4.91 4.93 -4.93
CA ALA A 110 -5.73 5.51 -5.99
C ALA A 110 -5.34 4.94 -7.36
N VAL A 111 -4.04 4.86 -7.67
CA VAL A 111 -3.57 4.23 -8.91
C VAL A 111 -4.00 2.77 -8.97
N THR A 112 -3.79 1.98 -7.90
CA THR A 112 -4.25 0.58 -7.84
C THR A 112 -5.76 0.45 -8.03
N LEU A 113 -6.56 1.31 -7.38
CA LEU A 113 -8.02 1.31 -7.53
C LEU A 113 -8.43 1.60 -8.98
N LEU A 114 -7.84 2.62 -9.58
CA LEU A 114 -8.15 3.07 -10.93
C LEU A 114 -7.72 2.02 -11.96
N THR A 115 -6.50 1.47 -11.87
CA THR A 115 -6.03 0.45 -12.82
C THR A 115 -6.84 -0.83 -12.73
N TYR A 116 -7.17 -1.26 -11.50
CA TYR A 116 -8.02 -2.42 -11.29
C TYR A 116 -9.43 -2.21 -11.85
N HIS A 117 -10.04 -1.05 -11.57
CA HIS A 117 -11.38 -0.75 -12.08
C HIS A 117 -11.39 -0.62 -13.61
N ALA A 118 -10.42 0.10 -14.17
CA ALA A 118 -10.28 0.28 -15.60
C ALA A 118 -10.14 -1.07 -16.32
N ALA A 119 -9.32 -1.99 -15.79
CA ALA A 119 -9.19 -3.33 -16.35
C ALA A 119 -10.51 -4.11 -16.32
N LEU A 120 -11.27 -4.03 -15.22
CA LEU A 120 -12.59 -4.65 -15.12
C LEU A 120 -13.61 -4.02 -16.09
N VAL A 121 -13.54 -2.71 -16.33
CA VAL A 121 -14.40 -2.00 -17.30
C VAL A 121 -14.04 -2.38 -18.73
N VAL A 122 -12.75 -2.36 -19.08
CA VAL A 122 -12.24 -2.71 -20.42
C VAL A 122 -12.57 -4.17 -20.76
N THR A 123 -12.45 -5.07 -19.79
CA THR A 123 -12.84 -6.48 -19.95
C THR A 123 -14.34 -6.73 -19.79
N ARG A 124 -15.15 -5.66 -19.71
CA ARG A 124 -16.63 -5.69 -19.56
C ARG A 124 -17.14 -6.55 -18.41
N SER A 125 -16.31 -6.73 -17.38
CA SER A 125 -16.62 -7.55 -16.21
C SER A 125 -17.02 -6.71 -15.00
N SER A 126 -16.97 -5.37 -15.10
CA SER A 126 -17.32 -4.49 -13.99
C SER A 126 -18.82 -4.55 -13.63
N LYS A 127 -19.14 -4.87 -12.38
CA LYS A 127 -20.48 -4.75 -11.77
C LYS A 127 -20.69 -3.46 -10.97
N GLY A 128 -19.77 -2.50 -11.08
CA GLY A 128 -19.87 -1.19 -10.45
C GLY A 128 -18.69 -0.82 -9.56
N PHE A 129 -18.43 0.48 -9.44
CA PHE A 129 -17.25 1.03 -8.76
C PHE A 129 -17.21 0.71 -7.26
N LEU A 130 -18.36 0.70 -6.58
CA LEU A 130 -18.39 0.43 -5.13
C LEU A 130 -17.86 -0.97 -4.77
N LEU A 131 -18.05 -1.96 -5.65
CA LEU A 131 -17.50 -3.31 -5.48
C LEU A 131 -15.97 -3.33 -5.64
N THR A 132 -15.45 -2.51 -6.56
CA THR A 132 -14.02 -2.30 -6.74
C THR A 132 -13.42 -1.63 -5.51
N VAL A 133 -14.03 -0.54 -5.00
CA VAL A 133 -13.60 0.13 -3.77
C VAL A 133 -13.59 -0.86 -2.60
N HIS A 134 -14.66 -1.66 -2.44
CA HIS A 134 -14.72 -2.67 -1.38
C HIS A 134 -13.57 -3.68 -1.50
N THR A 135 -13.36 -4.24 -2.70
CA THR A 135 -12.30 -5.22 -2.97
C THR A 135 -10.91 -4.66 -2.63
N VAL A 136 -10.61 -3.45 -3.12
CA VAL A 136 -9.32 -2.80 -2.94
C VAL A 136 -9.11 -2.43 -1.48
N VAL A 137 -10.06 -1.76 -0.84
CA VAL A 137 -9.92 -1.36 0.57
C VAL A 137 -9.67 -2.58 1.45
N TYR A 138 -10.46 -3.65 1.34
CA TYR A 138 -10.26 -4.82 2.20
C TYR A 138 -8.98 -5.60 1.89
N SER A 139 -8.64 -5.80 0.61
CA SER A 139 -7.41 -6.51 0.23
C SER A 139 -6.16 -5.72 0.62
N VAL A 140 -6.14 -4.41 0.37
CA VAL A 140 -5.06 -3.52 0.79
C VAL A 140 -4.97 -3.49 2.31
N SER A 141 -6.09 -3.41 3.03
CA SER A 141 -6.07 -3.31 4.49
C SER A 141 -5.52 -4.55 5.22
N ALA A 142 -5.74 -5.75 4.70
CA ALA A 142 -5.25 -6.96 5.37
C ALA A 142 -3.78 -7.22 5.02
N TYR A 143 -3.45 -7.23 3.73
CA TYR A 143 -2.16 -7.73 3.27
C TYR A 143 -1.08 -6.66 3.26
N LEU A 144 -1.43 -5.39 3.02
CA LEU A 144 -0.46 -4.30 3.11
C LEU A 144 -0.03 -4.09 4.57
N ALA A 145 -0.92 -4.31 5.55
CA ALA A 145 -0.56 -4.34 6.97
C ALA A 145 0.52 -5.38 7.26
N GLY A 146 0.35 -6.61 6.76
CA GLY A 146 1.33 -7.68 6.92
C GLY A 146 2.66 -7.34 6.24
N ILE A 147 2.61 -6.87 4.98
CA ILE A 147 3.79 -6.48 4.22
C ILE A 147 4.55 -5.36 4.94
N PHE A 148 3.88 -4.29 5.36
CA PHE A 148 4.53 -3.20 6.07
C PHE A 148 5.09 -3.62 7.42
N THR A 149 4.41 -4.51 8.14
CA THR A 149 4.94 -5.04 9.40
C THR A 149 6.26 -5.78 9.17
N VAL A 150 6.34 -6.60 8.12
CA VAL A 150 7.57 -7.31 7.75
C VAL A 150 8.66 -6.33 7.29
N LEU A 151 8.32 -5.31 6.50
CA LEU A 151 9.30 -4.31 6.03
C LEU A 151 9.85 -3.45 7.18
N VAL A 152 8.99 -3.02 8.11
CA VAL A 152 9.40 -2.28 9.31
C VAL A 152 10.25 -3.15 10.23
N PHE A 153 9.91 -4.43 10.38
CA PHE A 153 10.75 -5.38 11.10
C PHE A 153 12.14 -5.49 10.46
N LEU A 154 12.21 -5.68 9.13
CA LEU A 154 13.47 -5.74 8.40
C LEU A 154 14.28 -4.45 8.50
N SER A 155 13.65 -3.27 8.55
CA SER A 155 14.37 -2.00 8.63
C SER A 155 15.08 -1.79 9.97
N GLN A 156 14.52 -2.33 11.06
CA GLN A 156 15.01 -2.13 12.42
C GLN A 156 15.89 -3.27 12.95
N ALA A 157 15.71 -4.50 12.46
CA ALA A 157 16.39 -5.67 12.98
C ALA A 157 17.78 -5.86 12.35
N ALA A 158 18.85 -5.55 13.09
CA ALA A 158 20.24 -5.67 12.63
C ALA A 158 20.61 -7.09 12.14
N ALA A 159 19.99 -8.14 12.71
CA ALA A 159 20.22 -9.53 12.31
C ALA A 159 19.72 -9.89 10.89
N TYR A 160 19.02 -8.98 10.21
CA TYR A 160 18.41 -9.19 8.90
C TYR A 160 18.95 -8.21 7.84
N GLU A 161 20.19 -7.76 8.01
CA GLU A 161 20.83 -6.78 7.14
C GLU A 161 20.88 -7.23 5.67
N THR A 162 21.22 -8.49 5.39
CA THR A 162 21.32 -9.01 4.02
C THR A 162 19.94 -9.05 3.36
N ALA A 163 18.90 -9.51 4.08
CA ALA A 163 17.53 -9.47 3.59
C ALA A 163 17.05 -8.04 3.30
N ARG A 164 17.33 -7.10 4.21
CA ARG A 164 17.01 -5.68 4.02
C ARG A 164 17.72 -5.12 2.78
N ALA A 165 19.02 -5.39 2.65
CA ALA A 165 19.82 -4.95 1.51
C ALA A 165 19.28 -5.52 0.19
N LEU A 166 18.90 -6.80 0.16
CA LEU A 166 18.30 -7.43 -1.02
C LEU A 166 16.97 -6.78 -1.42
N VAL A 167 16.08 -6.51 -0.46
CA VAL A 167 14.81 -5.82 -0.74
C VAL A 167 15.06 -4.42 -1.30
N ILE A 168 16.01 -3.67 -0.74
CA ILE A 168 16.39 -2.33 -1.22
C ILE A 168 17.00 -2.43 -2.63
N ASP A 169 17.91 -3.36 -2.89
CA ASP A 169 18.54 -3.57 -4.20
C ASP A 169 17.47 -3.87 -5.28
N LEU A 170 16.50 -4.74 -4.98
CA LEU A 170 15.37 -5.01 -5.88
C LEU A 170 14.54 -3.76 -6.18
N GLN A 171 14.25 -2.94 -5.17
CA GLN A 171 13.50 -1.68 -5.35
C GLN A 171 14.28 -0.66 -6.18
N VAL A 172 15.57 -0.48 -5.89
CA VAL A 172 16.44 0.46 -6.60
C VAL A 172 16.60 0.04 -8.06
N ARG A 173 16.79 -1.25 -8.34
CA ARG A 173 16.84 -1.78 -9.71
C ARG A 173 15.53 -1.54 -10.46
N PHE A 174 14.39 -1.80 -9.82
CA PHE A 174 13.09 -1.52 -10.40
C PHE A 174 12.94 -0.04 -10.80
N ILE A 175 13.28 0.89 -9.90
CA ILE A 175 13.21 2.34 -10.19
C ILE A 175 14.22 2.73 -11.28
N SER A 176 15.41 2.12 -11.28
CA SER A 176 16.47 2.43 -12.25
C SER A 176 16.07 2.12 -13.69
N VAL A 177 15.25 1.08 -13.92
CA VAL A 177 14.65 0.84 -15.25
C VAL A 177 13.89 2.06 -15.76
N PHE A 178 13.18 2.77 -14.89
CA PHE A 178 12.47 3.99 -15.27
C PHE A 178 13.41 5.18 -15.43
N TYR A 179 14.46 5.31 -14.62
CA TYR A 179 15.47 6.34 -14.88
C TYR A 179 16.09 6.20 -16.27
N ASP A 180 16.41 4.97 -16.68
CA ASP A 180 16.95 4.70 -18.00
C ASP A 180 15.91 4.97 -19.11
N LEU A 181 14.67 4.48 -18.91
CA LEU A 181 13.57 4.68 -19.87
C LEU A 181 13.27 6.17 -20.12
N PHE A 182 13.36 7.00 -19.08
CA PHE A 182 13.12 8.45 -19.16
C PHE A 182 14.40 9.27 -19.43
N GLY A 183 15.55 8.62 -19.65
CA GLY A 183 16.81 9.29 -19.95
C GLY A 183 17.33 10.18 -18.82
N ILE A 184 17.04 9.85 -17.56
CA ILE A 184 17.47 10.62 -16.39
C ILE A 184 18.98 10.40 -16.17
N PRO A 185 19.81 11.45 -16.23
CA PRO A 185 21.26 11.29 -16.05
C PRO A 185 21.58 10.87 -14.62
N GLU A 186 22.64 10.07 -14.44
CA GLU A 186 23.03 9.52 -13.12
C GLU A 186 23.18 10.59 -12.04
N SER A 187 23.73 11.76 -12.40
CA SER A 187 23.90 12.90 -11.49
C SER A 187 22.59 13.50 -10.95
N ARG A 188 21.43 13.14 -11.52
CA ARG A 188 20.10 13.59 -11.08
C ARG A 188 19.26 12.46 -10.48
N ARG A 189 19.78 11.23 -10.40
CA ARG A 189 19.06 10.10 -9.84
C ARG A 189 19.10 10.16 -8.31
N VAL A 190 17.95 9.95 -7.67
CA VAL A 190 17.85 9.85 -6.21
C VAL A 190 18.44 8.53 -5.70
N PHE A 191 18.38 7.48 -6.53
CA PHE A 191 18.88 6.15 -6.21
C PHE A 191 19.85 5.69 -7.31
N SER A 192 20.95 5.06 -6.90
CA SER A 192 21.95 4.47 -7.79
C SER A 192 22.02 2.96 -7.57
N VAL A 193 22.12 2.20 -8.65
CA VAL A 193 22.31 0.74 -8.57
C VAL A 193 23.67 0.46 -7.93
N GLY A 194 23.66 -0.25 -6.80
CA GLY A 194 24.87 -0.70 -6.11
C GLY A 194 25.29 -2.10 -6.54
N GLU A 195 26.19 -2.71 -5.76
CA GLU A 195 26.56 -4.10 -5.94
C GLU A 195 25.37 -5.03 -5.69
N THR A 196 25.25 -6.07 -6.52
CA THR A 196 24.18 -7.07 -6.37
C THR A 196 24.36 -7.85 -5.07
N VAL A 197 23.31 -7.91 -4.26
CA VAL A 197 23.33 -8.67 -3.00
C VAL A 197 23.24 -10.17 -3.30
N PRO A 198 24.25 -11.00 -2.93
CA PRO A 198 24.22 -12.43 -3.25
C PRO A 198 23.21 -13.19 -2.38
N MET A 199 22.24 -13.87 -3.01
CA MET A 199 21.23 -14.65 -2.27
C MET A 199 21.81 -15.83 -1.47
N VAL A 200 23.00 -16.31 -1.84
CA VAL A 200 23.69 -17.41 -1.14
C VAL A 200 24.11 -17.02 0.28
N GLN A 201 24.19 -15.73 0.58
CA GLN A 201 24.58 -15.21 1.89
C GLN A 201 23.41 -15.07 2.88
N LEU A 202 22.18 -15.35 2.44
CA LEU A 202 21.00 -15.27 3.31
C LEU A 202 21.04 -16.36 4.38
N SER A 203 20.90 -15.96 5.64
CA SER A 203 20.65 -16.89 6.73
C SER A 203 19.29 -17.58 6.58
N SER A 204 19.07 -18.68 7.32
CA SER A 204 17.77 -19.35 7.34
C SER A 204 16.65 -18.44 7.89
N GLY A 205 16.97 -17.58 8.86
CA GLY A 205 16.03 -16.60 9.42
C GLY A 205 15.62 -15.55 8.38
N GLU A 206 16.59 -15.00 7.66
CA GLU A 206 16.35 -14.06 6.57
C GLU A 206 15.53 -14.67 5.44
N THR A 207 15.87 -15.90 5.06
CA THR A 207 15.12 -16.67 4.06
C THR A 207 13.66 -16.85 4.48
N ALA A 208 13.41 -17.16 5.76
CA ALA A 208 12.05 -17.33 6.27
C ALA A 208 11.24 -16.02 6.24
N VAL A 209 11.86 -14.88 6.60
CA VAL A 209 11.20 -13.57 6.56
C VAL A 209 10.89 -13.14 5.12
N LEU A 210 11.82 -13.37 4.18
CA LEU A 210 11.56 -13.12 2.76
C LEU A 210 10.48 -14.04 2.19
N ALA A 211 10.45 -15.31 2.60
CA ALA A 211 9.39 -16.24 2.20
C ALA A 211 8.02 -15.79 2.73
N LEU A 212 7.95 -15.28 3.97
CA LEU A 212 6.74 -14.67 4.52
C LEU A 212 6.30 -13.45 3.70
N LEU A 213 7.24 -12.57 3.33
CA LEU A 213 6.95 -11.42 2.48
C LEU A 213 6.37 -11.85 1.12
N VAL A 214 6.97 -12.85 0.48
CA VAL A 214 6.47 -13.43 -0.78
C VAL A 214 5.07 -14.01 -0.59
N ALA A 215 4.84 -14.76 0.49
CA ALA A 215 3.53 -15.33 0.79
C ALA A 215 2.46 -14.23 0.94
N LEU A 216 2.76 -13.15 1.65
CA LEU A 216 1.85 -12.01 1.81
C LEU A 216 1.51 -11.35 0.46
N VAL A 217 2.50 -11.19 -0.43
CA VAL A 217 2.28 -10.68 -1.79
C VAL A 217 1.38 -11.63 -2.60
N LEU A 218 1.62 -12.94 -2.54
CA LEU A 218 0.79 -13.93 -3.22
C LEU A 218 -0.65 -13.93 -2.70
N TYR A 219 -0.82 -13.80 -1.39
CA TYR A 219 -2.14 -13.66 -0.77
C TYR A 219 -2.86 -12.38 -1.18
N PHE A 220 -2.14 -11.25 -1.28
CA PHE A 220 -2.68 -10.01 -1.83
C PHE A 220 -3.19 -10.20 -3.27
N VAL A 221 -2.37 -10.80 -4.14
CA VAL A 221 -2.73 -11.09 -5.54
C VAL A 221 -3.93 -12.03 -5.59
N TYR A 222 -3.94 -13.08 -4.78
CA TYR A 222 -5.05 -14.03 -4.71
C TYR A 222 -6.36 -13.37 -4.23
N SER A 223 -6.28 -12.49 -3.23
CA SER A 223 -7.42 -11.72 -2.73
C SER A 223 -8.00 -10.81 -3.80
N MET A 224 -7.16 -10.10 -4.55
CA MET A 224 -7.58 -9.26 -5.67
C MET A 224 -8.20 -10.09 -6.81
N TYR A 225 -7.68 -11.28 -7.05
CA TYR A 225 -8.25 -12.23 -8.02
C TYR A 225 -9.65 -12.67 -7.59
N LEU A 226 -9.80 -13.08 -6.33
CA LEU A 226 -11.10 -13.44 -5.76
C LEU A 226 -12.08 -12.27 -5.80
N GLY A 227 -11.61 -11.04 -5.59
CA GLY A 227 -12.43 -9.84 -5.78
C GLY A 227 -13.02 -9.72 -7.18
N ALA A 228 -12.21 -9.98 -8.21
CA ALA A 228 -12.69 -9.94 -9.59
C ALA A 228 -13.68 -11.08 -9.86
N ARG A 229 -13.36 -12.29 -9.42
CA ARG A 229 -14.19 -13.48 -9.63
C ARG A 229 -15.53 -13.41 -8.87
N LEU A 230 -15.49 -13.04 -7.59
CA LEU A 230 -16.63 -13.13 -6.68
C LEU A 230 -17.49 -11.85 -6.70
N ASN A 231 -16.86 -10.67 -6.65
CA ASN A 231 -17.63 -9.41 -6.60
C ASN A 231 -18.05 -8.96 -8.00
N HIS A 232 -17.18 -9.12 -8.99
CA HIS A 232 -17.42 -8.67 -10.36
C HIS A 232 -17.93 -9.80 -11.28
N GLY A 233 -17.88 -11.07 -10.85
CA GLY A 233 -18.29 -12.19 -11.71
C GLY A 233 -17.38 -12.37 -12.92
N ALA A 234 -16.15 -11.86 -12.87
CA ALA A 234 -15.20 -11.94 -13.95
C ALA A 234 -14.86 -13.41 -14.27
N GLY A 235 -14.63 -13.70 -15.55
CA GLY A 235 -13.96 -14.94 -15.97
C GLY A 235 -12.50 -14.97 -15.53
N VAL A 236 -11.83 -16.12 -15.71
CA VAL A 236 -10.40 -16.29 -15.37
C VAL A 236 -9.54 -15.24 -16.08
N THR A 237 -9.71 -15.10 -17.40
CA THR A 237 -8.91 -14.17 -18.22
C THR A 237 -9.08 -12.72 -17.76
N SER A 238 -10.31 -12.26 -17.55
CA SER A 238 -10.57 -10.89 -17.07
C SER A 238 -9.98 -10.66 -15.68
N ALA A 239 -10.09 -11.64 -14.77
CA ALA A 239 -9.50 -11.55 -13.45
C ALA A 239 -7.97 -11.46 -13.52
N VAL A 240 -7.31 -12.28 -14.35
CA VAL A 240 -5.86 -12.22 -14.57
C VAL A 240 -5.43 -10.89 -15.17
N LEU A 241 -6.14 -10.39 -16.20
CA LEU A 241 -5.85 -9.07 -16.78
C LEU A 241 -5.98 -7.95 -15.75
N SER A 242 -6.97 -8.04 -14.86
CA SER A 242 -7.14 -7.07 -13.77
C SER A 242 -6.00 -7.14 -12.75
N LEU A 243 -5.46 -8.33 -12.48
CA LEU A 243 -4.26 -8.49 -11.66
C LEU A 243 -3.01 -7.92 -12.34
N LEU A 244 -2.82 -8.15 -13.63
CA LEU A 244 -1.71 -7.58 -14.38
C LEU A 244 -1.77 -6.04 -14.34
N ALA A 245 -2.95 -5.45 -14.53
CA ALA A 245 -3.15 -4.01 -14.41
C ALA A 245 -2.82 -3.47 -13.01
N VAL A 246 -3.13 -4.22 -11.95
CA VAL A 246 -2.73 -3.89 -10.58
C VAL A 246 -1.22 -4.02 -10.39
N GLY A 247 -0.61 -5.08 -10.92
CA GLY A 247 0.83 -5.28 -10.89
C GLY A 247 1.62 -4.19 -11.61
N LEU A 248 1.01 -3.52 -12.59
CA LEU A 248 1.57 -2.35 -13.26
C LEU A 248 1.39 -1.04 -12.49
N SER A 249 0.60 -1.00 -11.40
CA SER A 249 0.36 0.23 -10.64
C SER A 249 1.63 0.89 -10.06
N PRO A 250 2.63 0.15 -9.52
CA PRO A 250 3.88 0.76 -9.09
C PRO A 250 4.68 1.37 -10.25
N ALA A 251 4.67 0.71 -11.42
CA ALA A 251 5.33 1.22 -12.62
C ALA A 251 4.70 2.53 -13.10
N ILE A 252 3.36 2.57 -13.15
CA ILE A 252 2.60 3.77 -13.50
C ILE A 252 2.87 4.89 -12.49
N TYR A 253 2.90 4.57 -11.19
CA TYR A 253 3.20 5.53 -10.14
C TYR A 253 4.59 6.17 -10.31
N VAL A 254 5.63 5.34 -10.50
CA VAL A 254 7.01 5.83 -10.71
C VAL A 254 7.09 6.68 -11.98
N ALA A 255 6.47 6.24 -13.08
CA ALA A 255 6.43 7.00 -14.32
C ALA A 255 5.77 8.38 -14.14
N ILE A 256 4.61 8.46 -13.47
CA ILE A 256 3.93 9.73 -13.18
C ILE A 256 4.82 10.65 -12.35
N LEU A 257 5.46 10.11 -11.30
CA LEU A 257 6.32 10.87 -10.42
C LEU A 257 7.54 11.44 -11.15
N LEU A 258 8.17 10.64 -12.03
CA LEU A 258 9.30 11.09 -12.85
C LEU A 258 8.87 12.21 -13.80
N VAL A 259 7.77 12.02 -14.53
CA VAL A 259 7.23 13.05 -15.45
C VAL A 259 6.92 14.35 -14.70
N TYR A 260 6.30 14.26 -13.53
CA TYR A 260 6.03 15.43 -12.69
C TYR A 260 7.33 16.12 -12.25
N SER A 261 8.29 15.34 -11.74
CA SER A 261 9.56 15.87 -11.22
C SER A 261 10.47 16.49 -12.29
N THR A 262 10.37 16.07 -13.54
CA THR A 262 11.16 16.59 -14.66
C THR A 262 10.47 17.72 -15.42
N GLY A 263 9.27 18.14 -14.98
CA GLY A 263 8.52 19.24 -15.60
C GLY A 263 7.72 18.84 -16.85
N GLY A 264 7.48 17.55 -17.08
CA GLY A 264 6.69 17.06 -18.22
C GLY A 264 5.17 17.26 -18.08
N ILE A 265 4.68 17.58 -16.88
CA ILE A 265 3.30 18.01 -16.62
C ILE A 265 3.36 19.29 -15.78
N THR A 266 3.11 20.46 -16.40
CA THR A 266 2.76 21.69 -15.68
C THR A 266 1.25 21.72 -15.52
N LEU A 267 0.76 21.68 -14.27
CA LEU A 267 -0.64 21.99 -13.95
C LEU A 267 -0.89 23.49 -14.03
#